data_AF-A0A7S4TAU1-F1
#
_entry.id   AF-A0A7S4TAU1-F1
#
_cell.length_a   1.000
_cell.length_b   1.000
_cell.length_c   1.000
_cell.angle_alpha   90.00
_cell.angle_beta   90.00
_cell.angle_gamma   90.00
#
_symmetry.space_group_name_H-M   'P 1'
#
loop_
_entity.id
_entity.type
_entity.pdbx_description
1 polymer ?
#
loop_
_entity_poly.entity_id
_entity_poly.type
_entity_poly.pdbx_seq_one_letter_code
_entity_poly.pdbx_strand_id
1 'polypeptide(L)'
;MHLGSEQAPGTRGGRSQSRPTLEMALSNLKTMRSRLAPLIPSTASRFTCSLLSAEARGQNVDVSFRDGSAFRFHSLWLRDACRDPFYVSAAAGEKILSRTPLGARCPADLAAKSVKTEDDSHLRVEWSDGSNESLFSANFLRAYADEVAKPLAAPTASTAADDIAWIKPYSGVPGALAPADEMMDLWANGPDNKEFPRISRADVAKPEGNLSFLKELMRHGVVIVDEVPDAEDSSVLLEFAKSCMGGLQKDPAREEANWKIVKKDGAASISYNQDMRLNQHTDQSIPGHGIPALVLIVHYMKGYGVNTLTDGFACAKALRERDPEAFELLATYGNDQERDFIRSRVDADQNHNQSLLISTKAPILQLDSHGNLTRLQYNEVFRTPSTLPYDVFTKWYAAYRKFVDMVHSPEFERCVRMEKNQILVMQNWRVMHGRGNAAQSPDRTLVGGTVTREAVYSRARQLLEETSGRELFGAELLVA
;
A
#
# COMPACT_ATOMS: atom_id res chain seq x y z
N MET A 1 -44.25 -64.35 -6.16
CA MET A 1 -45.47 -64.22 -5.34
C MET A 1 -45.84 -62.74 -5.34
N HIS A 2 -46.80 -62.37 -6.19
CA HIS A 2 -48.11 -61.80 -5.81
C HIS A 2 -48.02 -60.31 -5.40
N LEU A 3 -48.36 -59.38 -6.30
CA LEU A 3 -49.71 -58.83 -6.59
C LEU A 3 -50.15 -57.86 -5.46
N GLY A 4 -50.63 -56.63 -5.67
CA GLY A 4 -50.94 -55.85 -6.88
C GLY A 4 -51.70 -54.56 -6.49
N SER A 5 -51.97 -53.72 -7.52
CA SER A 5 -53.11 -52.77 -7.73
C SER A 5 -53.42 -51.68 -6.69
N GLU A 6 -53.93 -50.48 -6.98
CA GLU A 6 -54.19 -49.60 -8.14
C GLU A 6 -54.84 -48.35 -7.48
N GLN A 7 -54.67 -47.14 -8.04
CA GLN A 7 -55.73 -46.15 -8.32
C GLN A 7 -55.14 -44.73 -8.49
N ALA A 8 -55.34 -44.17 -9.69
CA ALA A 8 -55.39 -42.72 -9.97
C ALA A 8 -56.89 -42.29 -9.99
N PRO A 9 -57.33 -41.00 -10.12
CA PRO A 9 -56.70 -39.90 -10.86
C PRO A 9 -56.89 -38.45 -10.32
N GLY A 10 -56.20 -37.48 -10.94
CA GLY A 10 -56.46 -36.05 -10.77
C GLY A 10 -55.80 -35.24 -11.88
N THR A 11 -56.59 -34.48 -12.63
CA THR A 11 -56.27 -33.90 -13.94
C THR A 11 -56.00 -32.39 -13.90
N ARG A 12 -55.35 -31.91 -14.98
CA ARG A 12 -55.40 -30.59 -15.65
C ARG A 12 -54.31 -29.55 -15.38
N GLY A 13 -53.75 -29.05 -16.49
CA GLY A 13 -53.35 -27.64 -16.63
C GLY A 13 -52.04 -27.44 -17.38
N GLY A 14 -52.07 -27.44 -18.72
CA GLY A 14 -50.88 -27.20 -19.54
C GLY A 14 -50.44 -25.74 -19.63
N ARG A 15 -49.20 -25.54 -20.12
CA ARG A 15 -48.85 -24.53 -21.13
C ARG A 15 -47.44 -24.81 -21.67
N SER A 16 -47.40 -25.13 -22.96
CA SER A 16 -46.23 -25.11 -23.83
C SER A 16 -45.62 -23.71 -23.83
N GLN A 17 -44.33 -23.58 -23.48
CA GLN A 17 -43.54 -22.40 -23.82
C GLN A 17 -42.67 -22.74 -25.04
N SER A 18 -42.94 -22.03 -26.12
CA SER A 18 -42.19 -22.05 -27.37
C SER A 18 -40.75 -21.56 -27.14
N ARG A 19 -39.77 -22.33 -27.62
CA ARG A 19 -38.38 -21.87 -27.74
C ARG A 19 -38.30 -20.81 -28.86
N PRO A 20 -37.60 -19.68 -28.67
CA PRO A 20 -37.44 -18.69 -29.72
C PRO A 20 -36.53 -19.21 -30.84
N THR A 21 -36.84 -18.83 -32.08
CA THR A 21 -36.09 -19.20 -33.28
C THR A 21 -34.76 -18.42 -33.38
N LEU A 22 -33.79 -19.02 -34.08
CA LEU A 22 -32.41 -18.54 -34.23
C LEU A 22 -32.32 -17.09 -34.76
N GLU A 23 -33.30 -16.62 -35.53
CA GLU A 23 -33.35 -15.25 -36.06
C GLU A 23 -33.63 -14.17 -35.00
N MET A 24 -34.42 -14.49 -33.96
CA MET A 24 -34.63 -13.57 -32.83
C MET A 24 -33.37 -13.42 -31.97
N ALA A 25 -32.56 -14.48 -31.86
CA ALA A 25 -31.28 -14.42 -31.14
C ALA A 25 -30.25 -13.55 -31.88
N LEU A 26 -30.25 -13.57 -33.23
CA LEU A 26 -29.35 -12.76 -34.06
C LEU A 26 -29.75 -11.27 -34.11
N SER A 27 -31.05 -10.97 -34.04
CA SER A 27 -31.57 -9.61 -33.88
C SER A 27 -31.11 -8.96 -32.56
N ASN A 28 -31.23 -9.69 -31.45
CA ASN A 28 -30.80 -9.21 -30.12
C ASN A 28 -29.27 -9.01 -30.01
N LEU A 29 -28.47 -9.77 -30.76
CA LEU A 29 -27.02 -9.59 -30.84
C LEU A 29 -26.60 -8.31 -31.59
N LYS A 30 -27.37 -7.87 -32.60
CA LYS A 30 -27.12 -6.59 -33.28
C LYS A 30 -27.49 -5.39 -32.41
N THR A 31 -28.55 -5.49 -31.60
CA THR A 31 -28.96 -4.41 -30.69
C THR A 31 -28.04 -4.31 -29.46
N MET A 32 -27.50 -5.44 -28.95
CA MET A 32 -26.53 -5.44 -27.85
C MET A 32 -25.14 -4.91 -28.24
N ARG A 33 -24.71 -5.04 -29.51
CA ARG A 33 -23.44 -4.45 -29.99
C ARG A 33 -23.42 -2.92 -29.97
N SER A 34 -24.57 -2.26 -29.84
CA SER A 34 -24.67 -0.79 -29.74
C SER A 34 -24.62 -0.24 -28.31
N ARG A 35 -24.56 -1.09 -27.28
CA ARG A 35 -24.61 -0.67 -25.86
C ARG A 35 -23.40 -1.10 -25.01
N LEU A 36 -22.30 -1.45 -25.67
CA LEU A 36 -21.00 -1.67 -25.02
C LEU A 36 -19.97 -0.75 -25.67
N ALA A 37 -20.25 0.55 -25.66
CA ALA A 37 -19.16 1.52 -25.60
C ALA A 37 -18.59 1.46 -24.18
N PRO A 38 -17.26 1.41 -23.99
CA PRO A 38 -16.71 1.63 -22.66
C PRO A 38 -17.24 2.99 -22.19
N LEU A 39 -17.86 3.00 -21.01
CA LEU A 39 -18.10 4.23 -20.25
C LEU A 39 -16.71 4.77 -19.90
N ILE A 40 -16.13 5.55 -20.81
CA ILE A 40 -15.02 6.44 -20.51
C ILE A 40 -15.63 7.47 -19.56
N PRO A 41 -15.17 7.59 -18.30
CA PRO A 41 -15.64 8.66 -17.44
C PRO A 41 -15.30 9.98 -18.12
N SER A 42 -16.33 10.71 -18.54
CA SER A 42 -16.23 12.07 -19.05
C SER A 42 -16.07 13.02 -17.85
N THR A 43 -14.95 12.89 -17.15
CA THR A 43 -14.38 13.98 -16.36
C THR A 43 -13.19 14.48 -17.16
N ALA A 44 -13.20 15.74 -17.57
CA ALA A 44 -12.08 16.34 -18.27
C ALA A 44 -10.84 16.20 -17.37
N SER A 45 -9.93 15.29 -17.74
CA SER A 45 -8.68 15.07 -17.05
C SER A 45 -7.93 16.39 -16.94
N ARG A 46 -7.57 16.79 -15.72
CA ARG A 46 -6.77 18.01 -15.48
C ARG A 46 -5.29 17.83 -15.89
N PHE A 47 -4.90 16.61 -16.27
CA PHE A 47 -3.55 16.23 -16.67
C PHE A 47 -3.60 15.41 -17.96
N THR A 48 -3.64 16.09 -19.09
CA THR A 48 -3.59 15.46 -20.42
C THR A 48 -2.27 15.78 -21.10
N CYS A 49 -1.48 14.74 -21.36
CA CYS A 49 -0.38 14.83 -22.30
C CYS A 49 -0.94 14.80 -23.73
N SER A 50 -0.22 15.40 -24.66
CA SER A 50 -0.61 15.43 -26.08
C SER A 50 0.61 15.31 -26.96
N LEU A 51 0.45 14.57 -28.05
CA LEU A 51 1.45 14.38 -29.08
C LEU A 51 1.54 15.62 -29.96
N LEU A 52 2.76 16.01 -30.31
CA LEU A 52 3.04 17.03 -31.32
C LEU A 52 3.28 16.37 -32.68
N SER A 53 4.09 15.31 -32.71
CA SER A 53 4.43 14.57 -33.92
C SER A 53 5.07 13.23 -33.59
N ALA A 54 5.05 12.31 -34.55
CA ALA A 54 5.80 11.06 -34.46
C ALA A 54 6.41 10.66 -35.82
N GLU A 55 7.55 9.99 -35.80
CA GLU A 55 8.26 9.53 -36.99
C GLU A 55 8.83 8.12 -36.81
N ALA A 56 8.62 7.27 -37.81
CA ALA A 56 9.23 5.94 -37.85
C ALA A 56 10.71 6.02 -38.27
N ARG A 57 11.59 5.40 -37.49
CA ARG A 57 13.06 5.42 -37.67
C ARG A 57 13.61 3.99 -37.58
N GLY A 58 13.24 3.14 -38.54
CA GLY A 58 13.61 1.72 -38.56
C GLY A 58 13.00 0.99 -37.35
N GLN A 59 13.83 0.37 -36.52
CA GLN A 59 13.41 -0.30 -35.27
C GLN A 59 13.05 0.67 -34.13
N ASN A 60 12.88 1.95 -34.43
CA ASN A 60 12.58 2.98 -33.45
C ASN A 60 11.43 3.87 -33.93
N VAL A 61 10.79 4.53 -32.97
CA VAL A 61 9.79 5.56 -33.21
C VAL A 61 10.17 6.79 -32.39
N ASP A 62 10.39 7.90 -33.06
CA ASP A 62 10.62 9.20 -32.43
C ASP A 62 9.26 9.84 -32.17
N VAL A 63 8.98 10.22 -30.93
CA VAL A 63 7.72 10.82 -30.48
C VAL A 63 8.04 12.16 -29.82
N SER A 64 7.40 13.22 -30.29
CA SER A 64 7.47 14.56 -29.70
C SER A 64 6.14 14.90 -29.05
N PHE A 65 6.20 15.51 -27.87
CA PHE A 65 5.04 15.92 -27.09
C PHE A 65 4.87 17.44 -27.12
N ARG A 66 3.64 17.93 -26.87
CA ARG A 66 3.33 19.37 -26.85
C ARG A 66 3.96 20.12 -25.67
N ASP A 67 4.45 19.41 -24.65
CA ASP A 67 5.23 19.97 -23.53
C ASP A 67 6.69 20.27 -23.89
N GLY A 68 7.09 20.05 -25.15
CA GLY A 68 8.43 20.27 -25.68
C GLY A 68 9.38 19.08 -25.49
N SER A 69 8.96 18.03 -24.77
CA SER A 69 9.76 16.82 -24.61
C SER A 69 9.70 15.93 -25.86
N ALA A 70 10.77 15.18 -26.11
CA ALA A 70 10.85 14.27 -27.25
C ALA A 70 11.69 13.05 -26.90
N PHE A 71 11.23 11.87 -27.32
CA PHE A 71 11.80 10.59 -26.95
C PHE A 71 11.80 9.61 -28.12
N ARG A 72 12.79 8.71 -28.14
CA ARG A 72 12.92 7.61 -29.10
C ARG A 72 12.61 6.29 -28.41
N PHE A 73 11.51 5.67 -28.81
CA PHE A 73 11.07 4.36 -28.33
C PHE A 73 11.54 3.24 -29.26
N HIS A 74 11.89 2.09 -28.69
CA HIS A 74 12.10 0.87 -29.48
C HIS A 74 10.77 0.30 -29.99
N SER A 75 10.71 -0.07 -31.28
CA SER A 75 9.53 -0.69 -31.90
C SER A 75 9.11 -1.98 -31.19
N LEU A 76 10.08 -2.82 -30.80
CA LEU A 76 9.81 -4.04 -30.03
C LEU A 76 9.22 -3.74 -28.64
N TRP A 77 9.69 -2.69 -27.97
CA TRP A 77 9.13 -2.28 -26.68
C TRP A 77 7.68 -1.84 -26.85
N LEU A 78 7.39 -0.95 -27.82
CA LEU A 78 6.02 -0.54 -28.13
C LEU A 78 5.13 -1.74 -28.42
N ARG A 79 5.60 -2.68 -29.26
CA ARG A 79 4.85 -3.88 -29.62
C ARG A 79 4.54 -4.78 -28.41
N ASP A 80 5.49 -4.94 -27.49
CA ASP A 80 5.31 -5.72 -26.26
C ASP A 80 4.42 -5.02 -25.23
N ALA A 81 4.53 -3.69 -25.16
CA ALA A 81 3.83 -2.85 -24.19
C ALA A 81 2.37 -2.55 -24.60
N CYS A 82 1.96 -2.90 -25.82
CA CYS A 82 0.63 -2.62 -26.34
C CYS A 82 -0.49 -3.17 -25.45
N ARG A 83 -1.46 -2.31 -25.12
CA ARG A 83 -2.61 -2.61 -24.25
C ARG A 83 -3.93 -2.75 -24.99
N ASP A 84 -3.90 -2.73 -26.33
CA ASP A 84 -5.10 -2.89 -27.17
C ASP A 84 -5.83 -4.20 -26.83
N PRO A 85 -7.19 -4.23 -26.80
CA PRO A 85 -7.99 -5.45 -26.62
C PRO A 85 -7.60 -6.64 -27.51
N PHE A 86 -6.93 -6.40 -28.65
CA PHE A 86 -6.37 -7.49 -29.44
C PHE A 86 -5.20 -8.20 -28.74
N TYR A 87 -4.35 -7.49 -28.00
CA TYR A 87 -3.16 -8.03 -27.31
C TYR A 87 -3.39 -8.32 -25.83
N VAL A 88 -4.37 -7.67 -25.22
CA VAL A 88 -4.69 -7.78 -23.80
C VAL A 88 -6.16 -8.13 -23.63
N SER A 89 -6.47 -9.05 -22.72
CA SER A 89 -7.84 -9.34 -22.33
C SER A 89 -8.46 -8.09 -21.71
N ALA A 90 -9.46 -7.50 -22.36
CA ALA A 90 -10.14 -6.31 -21.85
C ALA A 90 -10.79 -6.54 -20.47
N ALA A 91 -11.21 -7.77 -20.17
CA ALA A 91 -11.86 -8.12 -18.90
C ALA A 91 -10.84 -8.33 -17.76
N ALA A 92 -9.67 -8.90 -18.06
CA ALA A 92 -8.70 -9.31 -17.04
C ALA A 92 -7.45 -8.41 -16.98
N GLY A 93 -7.19 -7.60 -18.01
CA GLY A 93 -5.96 -6.83 -18.15
C GLY A 93 -4.71 -7.65 -18.47
N GLU A 94 -4.86 -8.95 -18.71
CA GLU A 94 -3.79 -9.92 -18.94
C GLU A 94 -3.34 -9.95 -20.41
N LYS A 95 -2.03 -10.12 -20.65
CA LYS A 95 -1.50 -10.33 -22.01
C LYS A 95 -2.03 -11.65 -22.58
N ILE A 96 -2.50 -11.61 -23.82
CA ILE A 96 -2.85 -12.82 -24.59
C ILE A 96 -1.56 -13.41 -25.12
N LEU A 97 -1.02 -14.42 -24.43
CA LEU A 97 0.34 -14.93 -24.63
C LEU A 97 0.66 -15.26 -26.10
N SER A 98 -0.26 -15.88 -26.83
CA SER A 98 -0.08 -16.23 -28.25
C SER A 98 0.06 -15.02 -29.19
N ARG A 99 -0.27 -13.81 -28.73
CA ARG A 99 -0.24 -12.56 -29.50
C ARG A 99 0.86 -11.60 -29.07
N THR A 100 1.56 -11.92 -27.97
CA THR A 100 2.79 -11.22 -27.55
C THR A 100 3.88 -11.39 -28.59
N PRO A 101 4.92 -10.53 -28.62
CA PRO A 101 6.05 -10.72 -29.52
C PRO A 101 6.66 -12.13 -29.45
N LEU A 102 6.79 -12.67 -28.24
CA LEU A 102 7.32 -14.04 -28.04
C LEU A 102 6.37 -15.11 -28.59
N GLY A 103 5.08 -15.06 -28.23
CA GLY A 103 4.12 -16.08 -28.65
C GLY A 103 3.81 -16.05 -30.14
N ALA A 104 3.81 -14.86 -30.74
CA ALA A 104 3.60 -14.66 -32.17
C ALA A 104 4.88 -14.90 -33.01
N ARG A 105 6.02 -15.22 -32.38
CA ARG A 105 7.34 -15.33 -33.03
C ARG A 105 7.69 -14.08 -33.84
N CYS A 106 7.40 -12.92 -33.25
CA CYS A 106 7.70 -11.62 -33.84
C CYS A 106 9.20 -11.49 -34.09
N PRO A 107 9.63 -10.98 -35.25
CA PRO A 107 11.04 -10.93 -35.61
C PRO A 107 11.79 -9.89 -34.77
N ALA A 108 13.06 -10.18 -34.45
CA ALA A 108 13.88 -9.30 -33.60
C ALA A 108 14.20 -7.95 -34.27
N ASP A 109 14.07 -7.86 -35.59
CA ASP A 109 14.24 -6.65 -36.39
C ASP A 109 12.92 -5.90 -36.65
N LEU A 110 11.86 -6.19 -35.87
CA LEU A 110 10.56 -5.50 -35.99
C LEU A 110 10.75 -3.98 -36.04
N ALA A 111 10.15 -3.37 -37.07
CA ALA A 111 10.16 -1.94 -37.30
C ALA A 111 8.73 -1.40 -37.36
N ALA A 112 8.58 -0.12 -37.01
CA ALA A 112 7.37 0.61 -37.39
C ALA A 112 7.44 0.89 -38.89
N LYS A 113 6.50 0.34 -39.67
CA LYS A 113 6.35 0.61 -41.09
C LYS A 113 5.84 2.03 -41.32
N SER A 114 4.86 2.44 -40.52
CA SER A 114 4.34 3.81 -40.51
C SER A 114 3.81 4.17 -39.12
N VAL A 115 3.76 5.47 -38.82
CA VAL A 115 3.18 6.00 -37.59
C VAL A 115 2.29 7.21 -37.90
N LYS A 116 1.20 7.37 -37.14
CA LYS A 116 0.28 8.50 -37.26
C LYS A 116 -0.20 8.94 -35.88
N THR A 117 -0.28 10.25 -35.66
CA THR A 117 -0.92 10.82 -34.47
C THR A 117 -2.41 11.02 -34.76
N GLU A 118 -3.28 10.58 -33.84
CA GLU A 118 -4.74 10.73 -33.91
C GLU A 118 -5.21 11.74 -32.86
N ASP A 119 -5.74 12.87 -33.33
CA ASP A 119 -6.28 13.97 -32.50
C ASP A 119 -5.33 14.42 -31.38
N ASP A 120 -4.02 14.32 -31.62
CA ASP A 120 -2.93 14.53 -30.66
C ASP A 120 -2.99 13.65 -29.40
N SER A 121 -3.95 12.74 -29.30
CA SER A 121 -4.23 11.96 -28.10
C SER A 121 -3.68 10.55 -28.18
N HIS A 122 -3.50 10.01 -29.39
CA HIS A 122 -3.02 8.65 -29.60
C HIS A 122 -1.98 8.56 -30.71
N LEU A 123 -1.07 7.61 -30.57
CA LEU A 123 -0.14 7.17 -31.59
C LEU A 123 -0.62 5.84 -32.16
N ARG A 124 -0.90 5.80 -33.46
CA ARG A 124 -1.14 4.57 -34.23
C ARG A 124 0.16 4.12 -34.87
N VAL A 125 0.51 2.85 -34.70
CA VAL A 125 1.71 2.22 -35.27
C VAL A 125 1.32 1.04 -36.15
N GLU A 126 1.75 1.08 -37.41
CA GLU A 126 1.68 -0.05 -38.35
C GLU A 126 3.02 -0.79 -38.37
N TRP A 127 3.01 -2.11 -38.29
CA TRP A 127 4.21 -2.92 -38.13
C TRP A 127 4.75 -3.50 -39.45
N SER A 128 6.06 -3.68 -39.53
CA SER A 128 6.74 -4.26 -40.71
C SER A 128 6.42 -5.74 -40.95
N ASP A 129 6.00 -6.46 -39.91
CA ASP A 129 5.65 -7.89 -39.97
C ASP A 129 4.20 -8.14 -40.45
N GLY A 130 3.44 -7.07 -40.74
CA GLY A 130 2.04 -7.16 -41.16
C GLY A 130 1.07 -7.57 -40.05
N SER A 131 1.52 -7.58 -38.79
CA SER A 131 0.64 -7.81 -37.65
C SER A 131 -0.32 -6.62 -37.44
N ASN A 132 -1.37 -6.83 -36.62
CA ASN A 132 -2.36 -5.80 -36.34
C ASN A 132 -1.70 -4.52 -35.83
N GLU A 133 -2.26 -3.38 -36.23
CA GLU A 133 -1.81 -2.08 -35.74
C GLU A 133 -1.93 -2.00 -34.22
N SER A 134 -1.13 -1.12 -33.62
CA SER A 134 -1.16 -0.84 -32.19
C SER A 134 -1.48 0.63 -31.95
N LEU A 135 -2.34 0.88 -30.96
CA LEU A 135 -2.73 2.22 -30.54
C LEU A 135 -2.21 2.48 -29.12
N PHE A 136 -1.56 3.62 -28.93
CA PHE A 136 -1.01 4.04 -27.63
C PHE A 136 -1.52 5.43 -27.29
N SER A 137 -2.04 5.65 -26.09
CA SER A 137 -2.38 7.01 -25.65
C SER A 137 -1.11 7.83 -25.41
N ALA A 138 -1.21 9.15 -25.59
CA ALA A 138 -0.12 10.09 -25.30
C ALA A 138 0.32 9.99 -23.83
N ASN A 139 -0.66 9.85 -22.92
CA ASN A 139 -0.39 9.67 -21.49
C ASN A 139 0.41 8.38 -21.22
N PHE A 140 0.03 7.26 -21.83
CA PHE A 140 0.77 6.00 -21.71
C PHE A 140 2.22 6.17 -22.18
N LEU A 141 2.43 6.72 -23.38
CA LEU A 141 3.79 6.91 -23.89
C LEU A 141 4.63 7.82 -22.99
N ARG A 142 4.07 8.96 -22.58
CA ARG A 142 4.77 9.92 -21.72
C ARG A 142 5.11 9.34 -20.35
N ALA A 143 4.23 8.52 -19.79
CA ALA A 143 4.40 7.90 -18.48
C ALA A 143 5.60 6.94 -18.40
N TYR A 144 5.93 6.24 -19.49
CA TYR A 144 7.08 5.33 -19.54
C TYR A 144 8.33 5.96 -20.17
N ALA A 145 8.21 7.12 -20.83
CA ALA A 145 9.24 7.70 -21.68
C ALA A 145 10.60 7.84 -20.98
N ASP A 146 10.61 8.34 -19.75
CA ASP A 146 11.83 8.60 -18.99
C ASP A 146 12.60 7.30 -18.62
N GLU A 147 11.91 6.17 -18.54
CA GLU A 147 12.47 4.87 -18.14
C GLU A 147 12.89 3.99 -19.33
N VAL A 148 12.11 4.03 -20.41
CA VAL A 148 12.21 3.02 -21.48
C VAL A 148 12.69 3.57 -22.81
N ALA A 149 12.71 4.90 -22.96
CA ALA A 149 13.01 5.58 -24.21
C ALA A 149 14.28 6.43 -24.09
N LYS A 150 14.93 6.68 -25.23
CA LYS A 150 16.08 7.59 -25.28
C LYS A 150 15.59 9.03 -25.45
N PRO A 151 15.97 9.98 -24.58
CA PRO A 151 15.61 11.39 -24.77
C PRO A 151 16.27 11.95 -26.05
N LEU A 152 15.48 12.69 -26.83
CA LEU A 152 15.91 13.39 -28.06
C LEU A 152 16.04 14.90 -27.85
N ALA A 153 15.41 15.43 -26.81
CA ALA A 153 15.56 16.80 -26.32
C ALA A 153 15.87 16.78 -24.82
N ALA A 154 16.42 17.88 -24.28
CA ALA A 154 16.62 18.00 -22.85
C ALA A 154 15.27 17.86 -22.13
N PRO A 155 15.15 16.99 -21.12
CA PRO A 155 13.87 16.78 -20.44
C PRO A 155 13.41 18.07 -19.78
N THR A 156 12.22 18.54 -20.13
CA THR A 156 11.45 19.45 -19.29
C THR A 156 10.95 18.64 -18.09
N ALA A 157 11.04 19.20 -16.88
CA ALA A 157 10.58 18.54 -15.68
C ALA A 157 9.12 18.08 -15.86
N SER A 158 8.87 16.78 -15.69
CA SER A 158 7.53 16.21 -15.81
C SER A 158 6.63 16.77 -14.71
N THR A 159 5.58 17.50 -15.08
CA THR A 159 4.55 17.99 -14.14
C THR A 159 3.73 16.85 -13.53
N ALA A 160 3.88 15.63 -14.04
CA ALA A 160 3.15 14.44 -13.61
C ALA A 160 3.77 13.76 -12.37
N ALA A 161 5.02 14.09 -12.02
CA ALA A 161 5.78 13.44 -10.96
C ALA A 161 5.39 13.89 -9.53
N ASP A 162 4.86 15.10 -9.37
CA ASP A 162 4.70 15.74 -8.06
C ASP A 162 3.57 15.12 -7.22
N ASP A 163 2.45 14.71 -7.82
CA ASP A 163 1.27 14.26 -7.07
C ASP A 163 1.39 12.87 -6.42
N ILE A 164 2.38 12.08 -6.85
CA ILE A 164 2.62 10.71 -6.38
C ILE A 164 3.93 10.56 -5.59
N ALA A 165 4.75 11.61 -5.52
CA ALA A 165 6.07 11.56 -4.88
C ALA A 165 6.00 11.06 -3.42
N TRP A 166 4.96 11.47 -2.68
CA TRP A 166 4.74 11.10 -1.27
C TRP A 166 4.50 9.59 -1.04
N ILE A 167 4.00 8.85 -2.03
CA ILE A 167 3.67 7.42 -1.89
C ILE A 167 4.72 6.51 -2.54
N LYS A 168 5.57 7.03 -3.44
CA LYS A 168 6.64 6.27 -4.12
C LYS A 168 7.57 5.47 -3.19
N PRO A 169 8.02 6.00 -2.03
CA PRO A 169 8.84 5.23 -1.08
C PRO A 169 8.19 3.93 -0.60
N TYR A 170 6.87 3.82 -0.75
CA TYR A 170 6.05 2.70 -0.30
C TYR A 170 5.55 1.83 -1.47
N SER A 171 6.11 1.97 -2.67
CA SER A 171 5.73 1.20 -3.86
C SER A 171 5.99 -0.30 -3.75
N GLY A 172 7.01 -0.68 -2.98
CA GLY A 172 7.45 -2.06 -2.87
C GLY A 172 8.36 -2.54 -4.00
N VAL A 173 8.78 -1.63 -4.87
CA VAL A 173 9.85 -1.90 -5.82
C VAL A 173 11.15 -2.16 -5.05
N PRO A 174 11.88 -3.24 -5.35
CA PRO A 174 13.20 -3.46 -4.76
C PRO A 174 14.11 -2.26 -5.01
N GLY A 175 14.67 -1.70 -3.94
CA GLY A 175 15.53 -0.51 -4.04
C GLY A 175 14.78 0.82 -4.08
N ALA A 176 13.45 0.85 -3.82
CA ALA A 176 12.72 2.09 -3.62
C ALA A 176 13.42 2.96 -2.55
N LEU A 177 13.61 4.24 -2.89
CA LEU A 177 14.27 5.19 -2.00
C LEU A 177 13.39 5.54 -0.79
N ALA A 178 14.04 5.94 0.29
CA ALA A 178 13.36 6.46 1.47
C ALA A 178 12.54 7.72 1.13
N PRO A 179 11.49 8.04 1.92
CA PRO A 179 10.87 9.37 1.84
C PRO A 179 11.91 10.46 2.09
N ALA A 180 11.91 11.48 1.24
CA ALA A 180 12.75 12.66 1.43
C ALA A 180 12.31 13.45 2.67
N ASP A 181 13.24 14.20 3.28
CA ASP A 181 12.98 14.94 4.52
C ASP A 181 11.81 15.92 4.38
N GLU A 182 11.68 16.60 3.23
CA GLU A 182 10.59 17.54 2.95
C GLU A 182 9.19 16.90 2.83
N MET A 183 9.14 15.58 2.60
CA MET A 183 7.90 14.82 2.55
C MET A 183 7.36 14.50 3.96
N MET A 184 8.20 14.65 4.98
CA MET A 184 7.90 14.27 6.36
C MET A 184 7.98 15.48 7.30
N ASP A 185 6.94 15.65 8.11
CA ASP A 185 7.01 16.55 9.26
C ASP A 185 7.47 15.74 10.47
N LEU A 186 8.80 15.61 10.63
CA LEU A 186 9.40 14.97 11.80
C LEU A 186 9.10 15.77 13.07
N TRP A 187 8.84 15.09 14.18
CA TRP A 187 8.45 15.75 15.44
C TRP A 187 9.16 15.19 16.67
N ALA A 188 9.31 16.06 17.67
CA ALA A 188 9.79 15.74 19.01
C ALA A 188 8.75 16.22 20.03
N ASN A 189 8.92 15.90 21.30
CA ASN A 189 8.14 16.47 22.39
C ASN A 189 8.77 17.81 22.83
N GLY A 190 8.17 18.91 22.39
CA GLY A 190 8.71 20.26 22.61
C GLY A 190 7.61 21.29 22.91
N PRO A 191 8.01 22.54 23.22
CA PRO A 191 7.07 23.61 23.53
C PRO A 191 6.10 23.91 22.38
N ASP A 192 6.52 23.68 21.13
CA ASP A 192 5.72 23.92 19.92
C ASP A 192 4.79 22.74 19.56
N ASN A 193 4.66 21.72 20.43
CA ASN A 193 3.91 20.47 20.23
C ASN A 193 2.62 20.64 19.41
N LYS A 194 2.75 20.54 18.07
CA LYS A 194 1.61 20.65 17.17
C LYS A 194 0.68 19.48 17.41
N GLU A 195 -0.62 19.75 17.40
CA GLU A 195 -1.61 18.68 17.44
C GLU A 195 -1.43 17.76 16.24
N PHE A 196 -1.66 16.46 16.46
CA PHE A 196 -1.67 15.51 15.36
C PHE A 196 -2.89 15.77 14.47
N PRO A 197 -2.78 15.59 13.14
CA PRO A 197 -3.90 15.74 12.24
C PRO A 197 -5.12 14.94 12.70
N ARG A 198 -6.28 15.56 12.57
CA ARG A 198 -7.57 14.97 12.92
C ARG A 198 -8.51 15.04 11.73
N ILE A 199 -9.32 14.01 11.55
CA ILE A 199 -10.31 13.96 10.46
C ILE A 199 -11.55 13.17 10.90
N SER A 200 -12.73 13.60 10.48
CA SER A 200 -13.98 12.90 10.82
C SER A 200 -14.07 11.56 10.07
N ARG A 201 -14.71 10.56 10.66
CA ARG A 201 -15.02 9.29 9.98
C ARG A 201 -15.80 9.51 8.70
N ALA A 202 -16.67 10.52 8.65
CA ALA A 202 -17.48 10.86 7.47
C ALA A 202 -16.63 11.42 6.33
N ASP A 203 -15.60 12.22 6.62
CA ASP A 203 -14.73 12.79 5.59
C ASP A 203 -13.72 11.78 5.06
N VAL A 204 -13.14 10.93 5.92
CA VAL A 204 -12.28 9.81 5.45
C VAL A 204 -13.04 8.85 4.55
N ALA A 205 -14.37 8.76 4.67
CA ALA A 205 -15.18 7.90 3.81
C ALA A 205 -15.21 8.35 2.34
N LYS A 206 -14.95 9.64 2.07
CA LYS A 206 -14.98 10.24 0.72
C LYS A 206 -13.62 10.05 0.05
N PRO A 207 -13.54 9.84 -1.28
CA PRO A 207 -12.27 9.64 -1.97
C PRO A 207 -11.22 10.74 -1.71
N GLU A 208 -11.61 12.01 -1.77
CA GLU A 208 -10.71 13.15 -1.54
C GLU A 208 -10.23 13.21 -0.08
N GLY A 209 -11.15 12.97 0.86
CA GLY A 209 -10.84 12.94 2.29
C GLY A 209 -9.95 11.76 2.67
N ASN A 210 -10.16 10.59 2.05
CA ASN A 210 -9.30 9.42 2.25
C ASN A 210 -7.90 9.65 1.66
N LEU A 211 -7.80 10.24 0.47
CA LEU A 211 -6.50 10.58 -0.12
C LEU A 211 -5.73 11.57 0.77
N SER A 212 -6.42 12.59 1.28
CA SER A 212 -5.86 13.53 2.25
C SER A 212 -5.39 12.80 3.52
N PHE A 213 -6.24 11.95 4.09
CA PHE A 213 -5.90 11.12 5.26
C PHE A 213 -4.61 10.29 5.06
N LEU A 214 -4.45 9.64 3.90
CA LEU A 214 -3.23 8.86 3.62
C LEU A 214 -1.99 9.75 3.47
N LYS A 215 -2.12 10.92 2.83
CA LYS A 215 -1.04 11.90 2.71
C LYS A 215 -0.61 12.42 4.09
N GLU A 216 -1.56 12.81 4.92
CA GLU A 216 -1.33 13.26 6.30
C GLU A 216 -0.69 12.16 7.15
N LEU A 217 -1.13 10.91 6.99
CA LEU A 217 -0.54 9.76 7.69
C LEU A 217 0.93 9.54 7.31
N MET A 218 1.28 9.61 6.02
CA MET A 218 2.67 9.47 5.60
C MET A 218 3.53 10.68 6.01
N ARG A 219 2.96 11.89 5.99
CA ARG A 219 3.65 13.14 6.34
C ARG A 219 3.94 13.23 7.85
N HIS A 220 2.93 13.02 8.69
CA HIS A 220 3.01 13.20 10.15
C HIS A 220 3.30 11.91 10.91
N GLY A 221 3.11 10.75 10.28
CA GLY A 221 3.22 9.44 10.92
C GLY A 221 2.05 9.06 11.82
N VAL A 222 1.14 10.00 12.14
CA VAL A 222 -0.01 9.80 13.03
C VAL A 222 -1.20 10.60 12.52
N VAL A 223 -2.39 9.99 12.52
CA VAL A 223 -3.67 10.67 12.31
C VAL A 223 -4.70 10.13 13.30
N ILE A 224 -5.53 11.01 13.86
CA ILE A 224 -6.66 10.61 14.71
C ILE A 224 -7.95 10.76 13.91
N VAL A 225 -8.73 9.68 13.83
CA VAL A 225 -10.05 9.70 13.20
C VAL A 225 -11.11 9.84 14.29
N ASP A 226 -11.90 10.91 14.18
CA ASP A 226 -12.97 11.25 15.10
C ASP A 226 -14.34 10.79 14.61
N GLU A 227 -15.35 10.92 15.47
CA GLU A 227 -16.76 10.68 15.12
C GLU A 227 -17.02 9.26 14.59
N VAL A 228 -16.28 8.29 15.14
CA VAL A 228 -16.43 6.88 14.76
C VAL A 228 -17.73 6.34 15.39
N PRO A 229 -18.58 5.60 14.64
CA PRO A 229 -19.81 5.06 15.20
C PRO A 229 -19.56 4.12 16.39
N ASP A 230 -20.48 4.15 17.35
CA ASP A 230 -20.53 3.16 18.43
C ASP A 230 -20.64 1.74 17.84
N ALA A 231 -19.88 0.80 18.40
CA ALA A 231 -19.96 -0.61 18.06
C ALA A 231 -19.75 -1.48 19.30
N GLU A 232 -20.45 -2.62 19.33
CA GLU A 232 -20.25 -3.66 20.36
C GLU A 232 -19.20 -4.70 19.95
N ASP A 233 -18.78 -4.69 18.67
CA ASP A 233 -17.82 -5.62 18.08
C ASP A 233 -16.78 -4.91 17.18
N SER A 234 -15.91 -5.70 16.55
CA SER A 234 -14.82 -5.21 15.69
C SER A 234 -15.28 -4.72 14.30
N SER A 235 -16.58 -4.75 13.98
CA SER A 235 -17.10 -4.47 12.62
C SER A 235 -16.69 -3.09 12.10
N VAL A 236 -16.71 -2.06 12.96
CA VAL A 236 -16.33 -0.69 12.59
C VAL A 236 -14.85 -0.58 12.21
N LEU A 237 -13.96 -1.25 12.96
CA LEU A 237 -12.54 -1.28 12.61
C LEU A 237 -12.30 -2.02 11.28
N LEU A 238 -12.96 -3.17 11.12
CA LEU A 238 -12.81 -4.01 9.93
C LEU A 238 -13.30 -3.30 8.66
N GLU A 239 -14.46 -2.64 8.75
CA GLU A 239 -15.01 -1.85 7.65
C GLU A 239 -14.12 -0.63 7.37
N PHE A 240 -13.70 0.12 8.39
CA PHE A 240 -12.79 1.25 8.23
C PHE A 240 -11.50 0.85 7.52
N ALA A 241 -10.81 -0.19 7.99
CA ALA A 241 -9.59 -0.67 7.37
C ALA A 241 -9.81 -1.11 5.91
N LYS A 242 -10.92 -1.80 5.64
CA LYS A 242 -11.28 -2.28 4.30
C LYS A 242 -11.55 -1.14 3.32
N SER A 243 -12.41 -0.18 3.71
CA SER A 243 -12.82 0.92 2.83
C SER A 243 -11.74 2.00 2.68
N CYS A 244 -10.94 2.21 3.71
CA CYS A 244 -9.97 3.30 3.73
C CYS A 244 -8.56 2.87 3.26
N MET A 245 -8.15 1.61 3.51
CA MET A 245 -6.75 1.17 3.31
C MET A 245 -6.59 -0.22 2.68
N GLY A 246 -7.68 -0.88 2.24
CA GLY A 246 -7.61 -2.18 1.57
C GLY A 246 -7.72 -3.41 2.48
N GLY A 247 -7.92 -3.22 3.79
CA GLY A 247 -8.23 -4.27 4.75
C GLY A 247 -7.07 -4.64 5.67
N LEU A 248 -7.40 -5.29 6.80
CA LEU A 248 -6.40 -5.72 7.78
C LEU A 248 -5.60 -6.92 7.27
N GLN A 249 -4.29 -6.89 7.52
CA GLN A 249 -3.42 -8.04 7.44
C GLN A 249 -3.79 -9.01 8.57
N LYS A 250 -4.19 -10.22 8.19
CA LYS A 250 -4.41 -11.30 9.14
C LYS A 250 -3.08 -11.88 9.60
N ASP A 251 -2.97 -12.18 10.90
CA ASP A 251 -1.84 -12.96 11.43
C ASP A 251 -2.06 -14.44 11.13
N PRO A 252 -1.03 -15.21 10.70
CA PRO A 252 -1.20 -16.61 10.30
C PRO A 252 -1.79 -17.48 11.42
N ALA A 253 -1.46 -17.15 12.66
CA ALA A 253 -1.84 -17.92 13.82
C ALA A 253 -3.19 -17.51 14.42
N ARG A 254 -3.91 -16.52 13.85
CA ARG A 254 -5.22 -16.06 14.35
C ARG A 254 -6.36 -16.49 13.43
N GLU A 255 -7.58 -16.58 13.96
CA GLU A 255 -8.79 -16.73 13.14
C GLU A 255 -9.23 -15.40 12.51
N GLU A 256 -9.15 -14.30 13.27
CA GLU A 256 -9.50 -12.95 12.85
C GLU A 256 -8.25 -12.12 12.50
N ALA A 257 -8.45 -11.06 11.70
CA ALA A 257 -7.37 -10.14 11.35
C ALA A 257 -7.09 -9.08 12.43
N ASN A 258 -8.14 -8.67 13.16
CA ASN A 258 -8.03 -7.77 14.29
C ASN A 258 -7.59 -8.52 15.56
N TRP A 259 -7.22 -7.76 16.59
CA TRP A 259 -7.07 -8.22 17.96
C TRP A 259 -7.81 -7.32 18.92
N LYS A 260 -8.16 -7.85 20.09
CA LYS A 260 -8.83 -7.12 21.16
C LYS A 260 -7.93 -7.06 22.39
N ILE A 261 -7.82 -5.87 22.99
CA ILE A 261 -7.09 -5.63 24.23
C ILE A 261 -8.09 -5.14 25.28
N VAL A 262 -8.21 -5.92 26.34
CA VAL A 262 -8.95 -5.63 27.56
C VAL A 262 -8.03 -5.84 28.76
N LYS A 263 -8.29 -5.19 29.91
CA LYS A 263 -7.51 -5.48 31.13
C LYS A 263 -7.74 -6.93 31.53
N LYS A 264 -6.67 -7.64 31.88
CA LYS A 264 -6.72 -8.99 32.46
C LYS A 264 -5.90 -9.02 33.73
N ASP A 265 -6.53 -9.37 34.84
CA ASP A 265 -5.83 -9.50 36.12
C ASP A 265 -4.87 -10.69 36.05
N GLY A 266 -3.61 -10.47 36.44
CA GLY A 266 -2.56 -11.50 36.40
C GLY A 266 -2.05 -11.85 35.00
N ALA A 267 -2.24 -10.99 33.99
CA ALA A 267 -1.78 -11.23 32.62
C ALA A 267 -0.26 -11.51 32.54
N ALA A 268 0.11 -12.54 31.79
CA ALA A 268 1.51 -12.89 31.51
C ALA A 268 2.13 -12.00 30.42
N SER A 269 1.33 -11.53 29.48
CA SER A 269 1.72 -10.63 28.39
C SER A 269 1.60 -9.17 28.79
N ILE A 270 2.67 -8.41 28.54
CA ILE A 270 2.77 -6.98 28.85
C ILE A 270 1.70 -6.13 28.14
N SER A 271 1.22 -6.58 26.98
CA SER A 271 0.15 -5.91 26.24
C SER A 271 -1.17 -5.88 27.03
N TYR A 272 -1.47 -6.95 27.78
CA TYR A 272 -2.69 -7.11 28.58
C TYR A 272 -2.51 -6.70 30.06
N ASN A 273 -1.26 -6.66 30.55
CA ASN A 273 -0.94 -6.16 31.89
C ASN A 273 -0.88 -4.63 31.91
N GLN A 274 -2.03 -4.02 32.20
CA GLN A 274 -2.21 -2.57 32.18
C GLN A 274 -1.51 -1.80 33.31
N ASP A 275 -0.99 -2.49 34.32
CA ASP A 275 -0.35 -1.88 35.48
C ASP A 275 1.18 -1.70 35.26
N MET A 276 1.70 -2.24 34.16
CA MET A 276 3.09 -2.09 33.74
C MET A 276 3.20 -1.21 32.49
N ARG A 277 4.32 -0.47 32.42
CA ARG A 277 4.71 0.30 31.24
C ARG A 277 4.94 -0.64 30.07
N LEU A 278 4.27 -0.35 28.96
CA LEU A 278 4.62 -0.90 27.66
C LEU A 278 5.60 0.08 27.00
N ASN A 279 6.85 -0.34 26.87
CA ASN A 279 7.89 0.47 26.25
C ASN A 279 7.54 0.80 24.80
N GLN A 280 8.16 1.86 24.27
CA GLN A 280 8.02 2.25 22.88
C GLN A 280 8.43 1.09 21.97
N HIS A 281 7.59 0.75 21.00
CA HIS A 281 7.87 -0.30 20.03
C HIS A 281 7.13 -0.06 18.72
N THR A 282 7.62 -0.74 17.67
CA THR A 282 6.90 -0.94 16.42
C THR A 282 6.28 -2.33 16.44
N ASP A 283 4.99 -2.42 16.14
CA ASP A 283 4.29 -3.70 16.05
C ASP A 283 4.76 -4.48 14.81
N GLN A 284 4.63 -5.80 14.85
CA GLN A 284 5.19 -6.67 13.80
C GLN A 284 6.66 -6.38 13.46
N SER A 285 7.49 -6.06 14.46
CA SER A 285 8.95 -6.08 14.28
C SER A 285 9.41 -7.45 13.77
N ILE A 286 8.69 -8.51 14.17
CA ILE A 286 8.77 -9.86 13.60
C ILE A 286 7.41 -10.21 12.97
N PRO A 287 7.21 -10.00 11.66
CA PRO A 287 5.93 -10.27 11.00
C PRO A 287 5.70 -11.77 10.81
N GLY A 288 4.50 -12.26 11.16
CA GLY A 288 4.14 -13.68 11.05
C GLY A 288 4.23 -14.25 9.63
N HIS A 289 3.93 -13.42 8.62
CA HIS A 289 3.97 -13.80 7.21
C HIS A 289 5.28 -13.39 6.51
N GLY A 290 6.27 -12.87 7.25
CA GLY A 290 7.46 -12.25 6.65
C GLY A 290 7.21 -10.87 6.02
N ILE A 291 5.97 -10.39 5.96
CA ILE A 291 5.57 -9.10 5.39
C ILE A 291 5.25 -8.12 6.53
N PRO A 292 6.07 -7.10 6.77
CA PRO A 292 5.82 -6.12 7.83
C PRO A 292 4.70 -5.14 7.44
N ALA A 293 3.79 -4.90 8.37
CA ALA A 293 2.73 -3.91 8.19
C ALA A 293 3.25 -2.46 8.23
N LEU A 294 2.80 -1.65 7.27
CA LEU A 294 3.11 -0.22 7.19
C LEU A 294 2.26 0.59 8.16
N VAL A 295 1.01 0.19 8.40
CA VAL A 295 0.07 0.95 9.22
C VAL A 295 -0.44 0.11 10.38
N LEU A 296 -0.50 0.73 11.56
CA LEU A 296 -1.16 0.22 12.75
C LEU A 296 -2.39 1.07 13.05
N ILE A 297 -3.52 0.42 13.32
CA ILE A 297 -4.81 1.04 13.60
C ILE A 297 -5.26 0.57 14.99
N VAL A 298 -5.68 1.51 15.84
CA VAL A 298 -6.21 1.22 17.18
C VAL A 298 -7.52 1.98 17.39
N HIS A 299 -8.64 1.25 17.43
CA HIS A 299 -9.96 1.77 17.73
C HIS A 299 -10.27 1.70 19.23
N TYR A 300 -10.63 2.84 19.83
CA TYR A 300 -11.11 2.95 21.19
C TYR A 300 -12.62 2.69 21.25
N MET A 301 -13.00 1.41 21.37
CA MET A 301 -14.41 0.97 21.35
C MET A 301 -15.14 1.30 22.66
N LYS A 302 -14.42 1.24 23.80
CA LYS A 302 -14.94 1.60 25.14
C LYS A 302 -13.87 2.34 25.92
N GLY A 303 -14.31 3.24 26.80
CA GLY A 303 -13.43 3.96 27.71
C GLY A 303 -12.44 4.91 27.04
N TYR A 304 -11.46 5.37 27.81
CA TYR A 304 -10.39 6.26 27.35
C TYR A 304 -9.02 5.72 27.76
N GLY A 305 -7.96 6.26 27.15
CA GLY A 305 -6.59 5.95 27.57
C GLY A 305 -5.56 6.88 26.97
N VAL A 306 -4.45 7.04 27.68
CA VAL A 306 -3.30 7.81 27.21
C VAL A 306 -2.22 6.86 26.69
N ASN A 307 -1.87 7.03 25.41
CA ASN A 307 -0.75 6.38 24.75
C ASN A 307 0.51 7.22 24.93
N THR A 308 1.67 6.61 24.74
CA THR A 308 2.93 7.32 24.53
C THR A 308 3.38 7.06 23.10
N LEU A 309 3.67 8.11 22.33
CA LEU A 309 4.16 8.00 20.95
C LEU A 309 5.52 8.66 20.81
N THR A 310 6.36 8.10 19.94
CA THR A 310 7.67 8.66 19.60
C THR A 310 7.90 8.57 18.10
N ASP A 311 8.36 9.66 17.48
CA ASP A 311 8.81 9.64 16.10
C ASP A 311 10.21 9.03 16.02
N GLY A 312 10.28 7.76 15.63
CA GLY A 312 11.51 7.02 15.51
C GLY A 312 12.50 7.64 14.53
N PHE A 313 12.00 8.29 13.47
CA PHE A 313 12.85 8.94 12.47
C PHE A 313 13.45 10.23 13.02
N ALA A 314 12.71 10.99 13.83
CA ALA A 314 13.25 12.15 14.55
C ALA A 314 14.36 11.72 15.53
N CYS A 315 14.15 10.65 16.31
CA CYS A 315 15.19 10.11 17.19
C CYS A 315 16.42 9.64 16.41
N ALA A 316 16.23 8.94 15.29
CA ALA A 316 17.32 8.43 14.47
C ALA A 316 18.12 9.56 13.80
N LYS A 317 17.45 10.62 13.33
CA LYS A 317 18.10 11.83 12.80
C LYS A 317 18.91 12.55 13.89
N ALA A 318 18.32 12.74 15.06
CA ALA A 318 19.02 13.31 16.20
C ALA A 318 20.22 12.44 16.65
N LEU A 319 20.10 11.11 16.62
CA LEU A 319 21.21 10.20 16.92
C LEU A 319 22.32 10.34 15.88
N ARG A 320 21.99 10.42 14.59
CA ARG A 320 22.94 10.64 13.50
C ARG A 320 23.75 11.93 13.70
N GLU A 321 23.11 12.99 14.17
CA GLU A 321 23.76 14.28 14.42
C GLU A 321 24.61 14.27 15.71
N ARG A 322 24.09 13.69 16.80
CA ARG A 322 24.72 13.71 18.13
C ARG A 322 25.81 12.67 18.30
N ASP A 323 25.65 11.52 17.66
CA ASP A 323 26.56 10.37 17.75
C ASP A 323 26.50 9.53 16.45
N PRO A 324 27.20 9.96 15.39
CA PRO A 324 27.24 9.24 14.12
C PRO A 324 27.74 7.79 14.23
N GLU A 325 28.67 7.48 15.16
CA GLU A 325 29.15 6.10 15.37
C GLU A 325 28.03 5.22 15.93
N ALA A 326 27.24 5.73 16.90
CA ALA A 326 26.08 5.01 17.40
C ALA A 326 25.02 4.78 16.33
N PHE A 327 24.73 5.79 15.49
CA PHE A 327 23.82 5.65 14.36
C PHE A 327 24.26 4.53 13.42
N GLU A 328 25.53 4.55 13.01
CA GLU A 328 26.11 3.57 12.10
C GLU A 328 26.05 2.16 12.68
N LEU A 329 26.38 1.99 13.96
CA LEU A 329 26.29 0.70 14.64
C LEU A 329 24.87 0.12 14.61
N LEU A 330 23.85 0.95 14.84
CA LEU A 330 22.44 0.52 14.86
C LEU A 330 21.82 0.34 13.46
N ALA A 331 22.46 0.89 12.43
CA ALA A 331 22.09 0.71 11.04
C ALA A 331 22.78 -0.49 10.38
N THR A 332 24.00 -0.81 10.82
CA THR A 332 24.81 -1.90 10.24
C THR A 332 24.57 -3.23 10.94
N TYR A 333 24.50 -3.25 12.27
CA TYR A 333 24.38 -4.48 13.04
C TYR A 333 22.93 -4.77 13.46
N GLY A 334 22.53 -6.02 13.26
CA GLY A 334 21.20 -6.52 13.57
C GLY A 334 20.80 -6.43 15.03
N ASN A 335 19.50 -6.29 15.27
CA ASN A 335 18.89 -6.54 16.57
C ASN A 335 18.24 -7.93 16.53
N ASP A 336 18.90 -8.93 17.13
CA ASP A 336 18.37 -10.28 17.21
C ASP A 336 17.03 -10.29 17.97
N GLN A 337 15.98 -10.74 17.29
CA GLN A 337 14.66 -10.92 17.89
C GLN A 337 14.06 -12.25 17.47
N GLU A 338 13.30 -12.88 18.38
CA GLU A 338 12.55 -14.10 18.13
C GLU A 338 11.16 -14.00 18.75
N ARG A 339 10.16 -14.50 18.03
CA ARG A 339 8.79 -14.56 18.51
C ARG A 339 8.19 -15.94 18.27
N ASP A 340 7.80 -16.56 19.37
CA ASP A 340 6.87 -17.69 19.39
C ASP A 340 5.43 -17.14 19.40
N PHE A 341 4.70 -17.38 18.31
CA PHE A 341 3.36 -16.84 18.14
C PHE A 341 2.31 -17.56 19.00
N ILE A 342 2.55 -18.78 19.48
CA ILE A 342 1.63 -19.40 20.45
C ILE A 342 1.96 -18.89 21.85
N ARG A 343 3.22 -19.00 22.27
CA ARG A 343 3.62 -18.66 23.63
C ARG A 343 3.46 -17.18 23.96
N SER A 344 3.69 -16.28 23.00
CA SER A 344 3.47 -14.83 23.21
C SER A 344 1.99 -14.43 23.33
N ARG A 345 1.06 -15.37 23.13
CA ARG A 345 -0.38 -15.12 23.04
C ARG A 345 -1.22 -15.92 24.03
N VAL A 346 -0.59 -16.44 25.09
CA VAL A 346 -1.28 -17.19 26.15
C VAL A 346 -2.47 -16.45 26.76
N ASP A 347 -2.44 -15.11 26.79
CA ASP A 347 -3.53 -14.27 27.29
C ASP A 347 -4.44 -13.71 26.20
N ALA A 348 -4.37 -14.17 24.95
CA ALA A 348 -5.28 -13.71 23.90
C ALA A 348 -6.60 -14.50 23.95
N ASP A 349 -7.72 -13.82 23.73
CA ASP A 349 -9.06 -14.44 23.69
C ASP A 349 -9.35 -15.18 22.36
N GLN A 350 -8.39 -15.16 21.42
CA GLN A 350 -8.53 -15.78 20.11
C GLN A 350 -7.96 -17.20 20.10
N ASN A 351 -8.60 -18.09 19.34
CA ASN A 351 -8.05 -19.41 19.07
C ASN A 351 -6.82 -19.30 18.15
N HIS A 352 -5.79 -20.09 18.46
CA HIS A 352 -4.58 -20.19 17.65
C HIS A 352 -4.46 -21.58 17.05
N ASN A 353 -4.22 -21.65 15.75
CA ASN A 353 -4.36 -22.88 14.98
C ASN A 353 -3.02 -23.55 14.62
N GLN A 354 -1.88 -22.87 14.77
CA GLN A 354 -0.56 -23.37 14.38
C GLN A 354 0.57 -22.76 15.22
N SER A 355 1.61 -23.56 15.51
CA SER A 355 2.84 -23.06 16.12
C SER A 355 3.72 -22.42 15.06
N LEU A 356 4.22 -21.22 15.35
CA LEU A 356 5.09 -20.47 14.46
C LEU A 356 6.14 -19.74 15.28
N LEU A 357 7.41 -20.05 15.01
CA LEU A 357 8.57 -19.41 15.62
C LEU A 357 9.33 -18.68 14.51
N ILE A 358 9.51 -17.38 14.65
CA ILE A 358 10.20 -16.56 13.66
C ILE A 358 11.32 -15.80 14.35
N SER A 359 12.49 -15.81 13.73
CA SER A 359 13.66 -15.05 14.13
C SER A 359 14.03 -14.02 13.07
N THR A 360 14.55 -12.88 13.49
CA THR A 360 15.09 -11.82 12.62
C THR A 360 16.36 -11.22 13.22
N LYS A 361 17.22 -10.71 12.35
CA LYS A 361 18.44 -9.97 12.71
C LYS A 361 18.51 -8.63 11.99
N ALA A 362 17.36 -8.07 11.62
CA ALA A 362 17.35 -6.80 10.92
C ALA A 362 17.93 -5.70 11.84
N PRO A 363 18.70 -4.74 11.30
CA PRO A 363 19.10 -3.55 12.04
C PRO A 363 17.89 -2.77 12.55
N ILE A 364 18.08 -2.02 13.63
CA ILE A 364 17.04 -1.16 14.20
C ILE A 364 16.70 -0.04 13.21
N LEU A 365 17.73 0.51 12.57
CA LEU A 365 17.64 1.57 11.58
C LEU A 365 17.87 0.97 10.19
N GLN A 366 16.82 0.77 9.40
CA GLN A 366 16.94 0.24 8.05
C GLN A 366 17.06 1.41 7.06
N LEU A 367 18.04 1.31 6.17
CA LEU A 367 18.40 2.39 5.25
C LEU A 367 18.21 1.99 3.78
N ASP A 368 18.00 2.98 2.92
CA ASP A 368 18.14 2.83 1.47
C ASP A 368 19.61 2.87 1.03
N SER A 369 19.86 2.77 -0.28
CA SER A 369 21.19 2.81 -0.88
C SER A 369 21.92 4.15 -0.71
N HIS A 370 21.22 5.21 -0.34
CA HIS A 370 21.78 6.54 -0.07
C HIS A 370 21.96 6.82 1.44
N GLY A 371 21.66 5.83 2.29
CA GLY A 371 21.77 5.96 3.74
C GLY A 371 20.58 6.67 4.39
N ASN A 372 19.45 6.81 3.73
CA ASN A 372 18.23 7.43 4.28
C ASN A 372 17.31 6.39 4.93
N LEU A 373 16.56 6.79 5.95
CA LEU A 373 15.72 5.87 6.75
C LEU A 373 14.50 5.38 5.97
N THR A 374 14.39 4.07 5.80
CA THR A 374 13.22 3.41 5.18
C THR A 374 12.29 2.82 6.23
N ARG A 375 12.85 2.30 7.34
CA ARG A 375 12.07 1.67 8.41
C ARG A 375 12.84 1.66 9.73
N LEU A 376 12.12 1.92 10.80
CA LEU A 376 12.50 1.61 12.16
C LEU A 376 11.92 0.24 12.55
N GLN A 377 12.75 -0.63 13.13
CA GLN A 377 12.31 -1.94 13.63
C GLN A 377 12.81 -2.15 15.07
N TYR A 378 11.92 -1.94 16.03
CA TYR A 378 12.28 -2.06 17.45
C TYR A 378 11.14 -2.67 18.27
N ASN A 379 11.42 -3.74 19.00
CA ASN A 379 10.54 -4.27 20.02
C ASN A 379 11.37 -5.04 21.06
N GLU A 380 11.41 -4.54 22.29
CA GLU A 380 12.24 -5.12 23.34
C GLU A 380 11.71 -6.45 23.87
N VAL A 381 10.39 -6.67 23.79
CA VAL A 381 9.73 -7.88 24.29
C VAL A 381 10.25 -9.14 23.60
N PHE A 382 10.65 -9.01 22.34
CA PHE A 382 11.07 -10.13 21.51
C PHE A 382 12.59 -10.23 21.32
N ARG A 383 13.37 -9.40 22.01
CA ARG A 383 14.83 -9.42 21.88
C ARG A 383 15.43 -10.73 22.38
N THR A 384 16.41 -11.25 21.65
CA THR A 384 17.18 -12.45 22.00
C THR A 384 18.66 -12.12 22.19
N PRO A 385 19.50 -13.08 22.67
CA PRO A 385 20.94 -12.85 22.79
C PRO A 385 21.56 -12.37 21.48
N SER A 386 22.25 -11.23 21.54
CA SER A 386 22.86 -10.60 20.38
C SER A 386 24.00 -11.44 19.81
N THR A 387 24.02 -11.63 18.49
CA THR A 387 24.98 -12.44 17.74
C THR A 387 26.02 -11.57 17.03
N LEU A 388 26.65 -10.68 17.81
CA LEU A 388 27.60 -9.68 17.33
C LEU A 388 29.05 -10.13 17.53
N PRO A 389 30.00 -9.64 16.70
CA PRO A 389 31.43 -9.83 16.96
C PRO A 389 31.84 -9.29 18.34
N TYR A 390 32.83 -9.93 18.96
CA TYR A 390 33.29 -9.61 20.32
C TYR A 390 33.65 -8.12 20.47
N ASP A 391 34.45 -7.58 19.54
CA ASP A 391 34.92 -6.19 19.58
C ASP A 391 33.83 -5.15 19.24
N VAL A 392 32.70 -5.60 18.70
CA VAL A 392 31.56 -4.74 18.32
C VAL A 392 30.54 -4.64 19.44
N PHE A 393 30.33 -5.73 20.19
CA PHE A 393 29.21 -5.87 21.12
C PHE A 393 29.10 -4.71 22.12
N THR A 394 30.19 -4.31 22.77
CA THR A 394 30.16 -3.27 23.81
C THR A 394 29.81 -1.90 23.24
N LYS A 395 30.34 -1.57 22.05
CA LYS A 395 30.03 -0.33 21.34
C LYS A 395 28.58 -0.31 20.87
N TRP A 396 28.12 -1.40 20.24
CA TRP A 396 26.75 -1.53 19.78
C TRP A 396 25.77 -1.44 20.95
N TYR A 397 26.08 -2.08 22.08
CA TYR A 397 25.20 -2.03 23.26
C TYR A 397 25.16 -0.63 23.88
N ALA A 398 26.26 0.12 23.86
CA ALA A 398 26.27 1.53 24.26
C ALA A 398 25.41 2.40 23.33
N ALA A 399 25.51 2.21 22.01
CA ALA A 399 24.68 2.88 21.02
C ALA A 399 23.19 2.55 21.21
N TYR A 400 22.88 1.27 21.40
CA TYR A 400 21.55 0.77 21.68
C TYR A 400 20.96 1.41 22.94
N ARG A 401 21.71 1.48 24.04
CA ARG A 401 21.26 2.15 25.27
C ARG A 401 20.91 3.61 25.03
N LYS A 402 21.77 4.35 24.32
CA LYS A 402 21.50 5.76 23.97
C LYS A 402 20.20 5.90 23.19
N PHE A 403 19.98 5.04 22.18
CA PHE A 403 18.74 5.04 21.41
C PHE A 403 17.51 4.75 22.28
N VAL A 404 17.58 3.73 23.14
CA VAL A 404 16.49 3.40 24.08
C VAL A 404 16.20 4.54 25.06
N ASP A 405 17.23 5.20 25.57
CA ASP A 405 17.07 6.36 26.45
C ASP A 405 16.40 7.52 25.69
N MET A 406 16.81 7.77 24.44
CA MET A 406 16.24 8.82 23.60
C MET A 406 14.75 8.60 23.33
N VAL A 407 14.33 7.40 22.90
CA VAL A 407 12.93 7.15 22.52
C VAL A 407 11.96 7.20 23.71
N HIS A 408 12.47 7.10 24.95
CA HIS A 408 11.66 7.24 26.15
C HIS A 408 11.89 8.57 26.88
N SER A 409 12.72 9.45 26.32
CA SER A 409 13.07 10.71 26.96
C SER A 409 11.91 11.72 26.86
N PRO A 410 11.82 12.67 27.81
CA PRO A 410 10.88 13.80 27.70
C PRO A 410 11.08 14.66 26.45
N GLU A 411 12.22 14.54 25.75
CA GLU A 411 12.47 15.25 24.51
C GLU A 411 11.70 14.66 23.33
N PHE A 412 11.44 13.35 23.31
CA PHE A 412 10.83 12.70 22.14
C PHE A 412 9.48 12.04 22.43
N GLU A 413 9.28 11.52 23.64
CA GLU A 413 8.05 10.83 24.02
C GLU A 413 6.89 11.81 24.25
N ARG A 414 5.84 11.70 23.44
CA ARG A 414 4.60 12.48 23.56
C ARG A 414 3.47 11.63 24.14
N CYS A 415 2.74 12.18 25.10
CA CYS A 415 1.50 11.59 25.59
C CYS A 415 0.32 11.95 24.66
N VAL A 416 -0.45 10.95 24.23
CA VAL A 416 -1.61 11.14 23.36
C VAL A 416 -2.84 10.49 23.99
N ARG A 417 -3.77 11.33 24.43
CA ARG A 417 -5.05 10.90 24.98
C ARG A 417 -6.02 10.57 23.84
N MET A 418 -6.65 9.41 23.98
CA MET A 418 -7.71 8.93 23.09
C MET A 418 -8.97 8.66 23.92
N GLU A 419 -10.10 9.02 23.35
CA GLU A 419 -11.44 8.83 23.90
C GLU A 419 -12.17 7.69 23.17
N LYS A 420 -13.28 7.23 23.74
CA LYS A 420 -14.22 6.33 23.06
C LYS A 420 -14.59 6.92 21.70
N ASN A 421 -14.75 6.06 20.68
CA ASN A 421 -15.15 6.42 19.32
C ASN A 421 -14.11 7.23 18.55
N GLN A 422 -12.84 7.02 18.89
CA GLN A 422 -11.71 7.52 18.13
C GLN A 422 -10.85 6.36 17.65
N ILE A 423 -10.27 6.52 16.46
CA ILE A 423 -9.28 5.61 15.91
C ILE A 423 -7.93 6.35 15.85
N LEU A 424 -6.91 5.77 16.48
CA LEU A 424 -5.52 6.19 16.30
C LEU A 424 -4.92 5.39 15.15
N VAL A 425 -4.44 6.08 14.12
CA VAL A 425 -3.74 5.48 12.98
C VAL A 425 -2.29 5.93 12.98
N MET A 426 -1.37 4.98 12.88
CA MET A 426 0.07 5.23 12.94
C MET A 426 0.80 4.57 11.78
N GLN A 427 1.78 5.27 11.22
CA GLN A 427 2.75 4.71 10.30
C GLN A 427 3.76 3.90 11.13
N ASN A 428 3.59 2.58 11.14
CA ASN A 428 4.25 1.62 12.04
C ASN A 428 5.72 1.32 11.68
N TRP A 429 6.20 1.78 10.53
CA TRP A 429 7.63 1.76 10.17
C TRP A 429 8.38 3.01 10.69
N ARG A 430 7.68 4.04 11.16
CA ARG A 430 8.27 5.28 11.64
C ARG A 430 7.96 5.54 13.12
N VAL A 431 6.68 5.48 13.47
CA VAL A 431 6.18 5.86 14.78
C VAL A 431 6.22 4.67 15.72
N MET A 432 6.90 4.85 16.84
CA MET A 432 6.85 3.92 17.97
C MET A 432 5.67 4.31 18.86
N HIS A 433 5.07 3.29 19.46
CA HIS A 433 3.97 3.47 20.40
C HIS A 433 4.21 2.64 21.66
N GLY A 434 3.59 3.06 22.75
CA GLY A 434 3.64 2.40 24.04
C GLY A 434 2.52 2.88 24.95
N ARG A 435 2.62 2.46 26.20
CA ARG A 435 1.72 2.85 27.28
C ARG A 435 2.56 3.16 28.51
N GLY A 436 2.74 4.45 28.80
CA GLY A 436 3.37 4.90 30.05
C GLY A 436 2.48 4.69 31.28
N ASN A 437 2.88 5.26 32.41
CA ASN A 437 2.09 5.26 33.67
C ASN A 437 0.88 6.22 33.62
N ALA A 438 0.31 6.43 32.44
CA ALA A 438 -0.68 7.46 32.16
C ALA A 438 -2.12 6.92 32.31
N ALA A 439 -3.06 7.83 32.59
CA ALA A 439 -4.43 7.48 32.96
C ALA A 439 -5.20 6.73 31.86
N GLN A 440 -6.02 5.77 32.27
CA GLN A 440 -6.96 5.03 31.43
C GLN A 440 -8.19 4.65 32.26
N SER A 441 -9.34 4.48 31.61
CA SER A 441 -10.53 3.99 32.30
C SER A 441 -10.51 2.46 32.48
N PRO A 442 -11.11 1.91 33.56
CA PRO A 442 -11.11 0.47 33.82
C PRO A 442 -11.86 -0.36 32.75
N ASP A 443 -12.85 0.25 32.10
CA ASP A 443 -13.68 -0.35 31.06
C ASP A 443 -13.05 -0.27 29.65
N ARG A 444 -11.82 0.25 29.53
CA ARG A 444 -11.17 0.47 28.24
C ARG A 444 -11.06 -0.82 27.43
N THR A 445 -11.65 -0.77 26.24
CA THR A 445 -11.57 -1.85 25.25
C THR A 445 -11.00 -1.29 23.96
N LEU A 446 -9.85 -1.83 23.54
CA LEU A 446 -9.22 -1.47 22.27
C LEU A 446 -9.38 -2.61 21.28
N VAL A 447 -9.66 -2.27 20.03
CA VAL A 447 -9.58 -3.20 18.91
C VAL A 447 -8.48 -2.69 17.98
N GLY A 448 -7.48 -3.53 17.72
CA GLY A 448 -6.32 -3.19 16.92
C GLY A 448 -6.22 -4.02 15.65
N GLY A 449 -5.51 -3.49 14.66
CA GLY A 449 -5.29 -4.13 13.37
C GLY A 449 -4.09 -3.51 12.65
N THR A 450 -3.45 -4.29 11.78
CA THR A 450 -2.35 -3.85 10.94
C THR A 450 -2.72 -3.90 9.47
N VAL A 451 -2.18 -3.01 8.64
CA VAL A 451 -2.38 -3.01 7.18
C VAL A 451 -1.02 -3.06 6.48
N THR A 452 -0.91 -3.87 5.42
CA THR A 452 0.34 -4.01 4.68
C THR A 452 0.63 -2.77 3.83
N ARG A 453 1.91 -2.58 3.50
CA ARG A 453 2.36 -1.54 2.56
C ARG A 453 1.60 -1.63 1.23
N GLU A 454 1.43 -2.84 0.70
CA GLU A 454 0.80 -3.09 -0.60
C GLU A 454 -0.67 -2.68 -0.62
N ALA A 455 -1.41 -2.93 0.46
CA ALA A 455 -2.82 -2.55 0.56
C ALA A 455 -2.97 -1.02 0.59
N VAL A 456 -2.14 -0.34 1.38
CA VAL A 456 -2.11 1.14 1.45
C VAL A 456 -1.71 1.73 0.10
N TYR A 457 -0.65 1.22 -0.53
CA TYR A 457 -0.19 1.69 -1.84
C TYR A 457 -1.26 1.53 -2.93
N SER A 458 -1.87 0.34 -2.99
CA SER A 458 -2.95 0.04 -3.93
C SER A 458 -4.15 0.97 -3.75
N ARG A 459 -4.57 1.21 -2.49
CA ARG A 459 -5.69 2.12 -2.20
C ARG A 459 -5.35 3.57 -2.51
N ALA A 460 -4.15 4.03 -2.16
CA ALA A 460 -3.68 5.38 -2.52
C ALA A 460 -3.71 5.61 -4.03
N ARG A 461 -3.23 4.63 -4.80
CA ARG A 461 -3.25 4.67 -6.27
C ARG A 461 -4.67 4.75 -6.82
N GLN A 462 -5.58 3.91 -6.33
CA GLN A 462 -6.99 3.95 -6.72
C GLN A 462 -7.60 5.33 -6.44
N LEU A 463 -7.34 5.91 -5.27
CA LEU A 463 -7.87 7.22 -4.89
C LEU A 463 -7.28 8.35 -5.75
N LEU A 464 -5.99 8.27 -6.10
CA LEU A 464 -5.38 9.22 -7.02
C LEU A 464 -6.06 9.17 -8.39
N GLU A 465 -6.32 7.97 -8.94
CA GLU A 465 -7.05 7.81 -10.21
C GLU A 465 -8.48 8.37 -10.11
N GLU A 466 -9.21 8.03 -9.03
CA GLU A 466 -10.59 8.50 -8.78
C GLU A 466 -10.69 10.02 -8.64
N THR A 467 -9.78 10.64 -7.90
CA THR A 467 -9.84 12.08 -7.55
C THR A 467 -9.24 12.99 -8.60
N SER A 468 -8.24 12.52 -9.36
CA SER A 468 -7.61 13.30 -10.43
C SER A 468 -8.28 13.09 -11.79
N GLY A 469 -9.01 11.98 -11.98
CA GLY A 469 -9.52 11.55 -13.28
C GLY A 469 -8.41 11.15 -14.27
N ARG A 470 -7.17 10.95 -13.78
CA ARG A 470 -6.01 10.52 -14.56
C ARG A 470 -5.77 9.03 -14.34
N GLU A 471 -5.60 8.29 -15.42
CA GLU A 471 -5.09 6.92 -15.36
C GLU A 471 -3.61 6.93 -14.96
N LEU A 472 -3.24 6.20 -13.91
CA LEU A 472 -1.85 6.04 -13.49
C LEU A 472 -1.26 4.79 -14.11
N PHE A 473 -0.09 4.96 -14.74
CA PHE A 473 0.61 3.87 -15.40
C PHE A 473 1.70 3.26 -14.52
N GLY A 474 2.09 2.02 -14.84
CA GLY A 474 3.11 1.27 -14.11
C GLY A 474 4.41 2.05 -13.91
N ALA A 475 4.98 2.66 -14.97
CA ALA A 475 6.24 3.39 -14.83
C ALA A 475 6.17 4.55 -13.85
N GLU A 476 5.10 5.35 -13.85
CA GLU A 476 4.92 6.46 -12.90
C GLU A 476 5.01 5.98 -11.44
N LEU A 477 4.61 4.74 -11.20
CA LEU A 477 4.60 4.05 -9.91
C LEU A 477 5.87 3.23 -9.62
N LEU A 478 6.73 3.05 -10.60
CA LEU A 478 7.97 2.25 -10.53
C LEU A 478 9.24 3.11 -10.50
N VAL A 479 9.15 4.40 -10.84
CA VAL A 479 10.31 5.31 -10.79
C VAL A 479 10.80 5.44 -9.35
N ALA A 480 11.99 4.87 -9.10
CA ALA A 480 12.70 4.93 -7.82
C ALA A 480 13.40 6.27 -7.61
#